data_AF-A0AA88T6R9-F1
#
_entry.id   AF-A0AA88T6R9-F1
#
_cell.length_a   1.000
_cell.length_b   1.000
_cell.length_c   1.000
_cell.angle_alpha   90.00
_cell.angle_beta   90.00
_cell.angle_gamma   90.00
#
_symmetry.space_group_name_H-M   'P 1'
#
loop_
_entity.id
_entity.type
_entity.pdbx_description
1 polymer ?
#
loop_
_entity_poly.entity_id
_entity_poly.type
_entity_poly.pdbx_seq_one_letter_code
_entity_poly.pdbx_strand_id
1 'polypeptide(L)'
;MQGLLSPSRKMENSQKPMLFILGVCIFSLQWKLTHQQVNVALGGIATQSSTYLQRYASFAIDGNRATNVNSHSCTTTNAEYNPWWRVDLLAVYDISNVIITNRGDCCTDRLNGGEIHIGNSLINNGNNNFRCVVILSIPAGASENYTCNMRGRYVNIILPYVTQYLTLCEVEVYGVAVPVIKRAFLRVKFNSTEDLNNPTTRDNVLQK
;
A
#
# COMPACT_ATOMS: atom_id res chain seq x y z
N MET A 1 12.43 53.98 56.84
CA MET A 1 11.56 54.20 55.67
C MET A 1 11.68 52.99 54.76
N GLN A 2 10.60 52.21 54.66
CA GLN A 2 10.46 51.02 53.82
C GLN A 2 10.41 51.42 52.33
N GLY A 3 11.09 50.67 51.43
CA GLY A 3 10.47 49.88 50.34
C GLY A 3 9.98 50.75 49.16
N LEU A 4 10.30 50.53 47.88
CA LEU A 4 10.20 49.31 47.09
C LEU A 4 10.97 49.54 45.75
N LEU A 5 11.86 48.62 45.37
CA LEU A 5 12.36 48.49 44.00
C LEU A 5 11.34 47.68 43.19
N SER A 6 10.81 48.25 42.11
CA SER A 6 9.93 47.51 41.18
C SER A 6 10.75 46.48 40.37
N PRO A 7 10.32 45.22 40.26
CA PRO A 7 10.99 44.29 39.35
C PRO A 7 10.55 44.56 37.90
N SER A 8 11.55 44.74 37.03
CA SER A 8 11.37 44.72 35.58
C SER A 8 10.79 43.36 35.16
N ARG A 9 9.57 43.36 34.60
CA ARG A 9 8.96 42.17 34.01
C ARG A 9 9.75 41.76 32.78
N LYS A 10 10.51 40.67 32.87
CA LYS A 10 11.02 39.96 31.69
C LYS A 10 9.84 39.48 30.85
N MET A 11 9.60 40.11 29.71
CA MET A 11 8.73 39.60 28.65
C MET A 11 9.46 38.49 27.89
N GLU A 12 9.59 37.32 28.50
CA GLU A 12 10.24 36.17 27.86
C GLU A 12 9.45 34.88 28.12
N ASN A 13 8.17 34.84 27.71
CA ASN A 13 7.44 33.57 27.74
C ASN A 13 6.20 33.46 26.83
N SER A 14 5.92 34.45 25.97
CA SER A 14 4.68 34.44 25.18
C SER A 14 4.78 33.66 23.86
N GLN A 15 5.98 33.36 23.36
CA GLN A 15 6.18 32.66 22.08
C GLN A 15 6.34 31.13 22.21
N LYS A 16 6.77 30.62 23.37
CA LYS A 16 6.95 29.17 23.60
C LYS A 16 5.66 28.35 23.41
N PRO A 17 4.49 28.72 23.98
CA PRO A 17 3.27 27.94 23.76
C PRO A 17 2.82 27.99 22.29
N MET A 18 3.05 29.10 21.59
CA MET A 18 2.68 29.27 20.19
C MET A 18 3.50 28.34 19.27
N LEU A 19 4.83 28.24 19.47
CA LEU A 19 5.67 27.28 18.73
C LEU A 19 5.32 25.82 19.03
N PHE A 20 4.99 25.48 20.27
CA PHE A 20 4.53 24.13 20.63
C PHE A 20 3.21 23.77 19.95
N ILE A 21 2.23 24.68 19.95
CA ILE A 21 0.94 24.48 19.27
C ILE A 21 1.15 24.36 17.76
N LEU A 22 2.00 25.21 17.16
CA LEU A 22 2.34 25.12 15.75
C LEU A 22 2.98 23.76 15.40
N GLY A 23 3.90 23.27 16.23
CA GLY A 23 4.55 21.97 16.05
C GLY A 23 3.58 20.79 16.14
N VAL A 24 2.65 20.81 17.10
CA VAL A 24 1.59 19.79 17.23
C VAL A 24 0.62 19.83 16.04
N CYS A 25 0.25 21.02 15.58
CA CYS A 25 -0.59 21.19 14.39
C CYS A 25 0.11 20.67 13.13
N ILE A 26 1.38 21.03 12.91
CA ILE A 26 2.16 20.56 11.76
C ILE A 26 2.30 19.03 11.81
N PHE A 27 2.62 18.46 12.96
CA PHE A 27 2.73 17.00 13.11
C PHE A 27 1.40 16.28 12.87
N SER A 28 0.28 16.81 13.38
CA SER A 28 -1.05 16.22 13.17
C SER A 28 -1.57 16.38 11.74
N LEU A 29 -1.26 17.49 11.06
CA LEU A 29 -1.53 17.69 9.63
C LEU A 29 -0.68 16.73 8.77
N GLN A 30 0.62 16.63 9.06
CA GLN A 30 1.53 15.71 8.39
C GLN A 30 1.07 14.25 8.58
N TRP A 31 0.70 13.88 9.81
CA TRP A 31 0.18 12.54 10.14
C TRP A 31 -1.09 12.20 9.37
N LYS A 32 -2.07 13.12 9.35
CA LYS A 32 -3.31 12.97 8.57
C LYS A 32 -3.04 12.77 7.07
N LEU A 33 -2.11 13.54 6.50
CA LEU A 33 -1.72 13.40 5.09
C LEU A 33 -1.02 12.06 4.80
N THR A 34 -0.21 11.56 5.73
CA THR A 34 0.49 10.28 5.58
C THR A 34 -0.36 9.04 5.87
N HIS A 35 -1.56 9.20 6.44
CA HIS A 35 -2.45 8.09 6.83
C HIS A 35 -3.83 8.16 6.18
N GLN A 36 -4.00 8.98 5.15
CA GLN A 36 -5.21 8.98 4.36
C GLN A 36 -5.27 7.70 3.52
N GLN A 37 -6.31 6.90 3.70
CA GLN A 37 -6.61 5.79 2.80
C GLN A 37 -7.04 6.37 1.45
N VAL A 38 -6.34 5.96 0.40
CA VAL A 38 -6.61 6.36 -0.98
C VAL A 38 -6.66 5.11 -1.87
N ASN A 39 -7.29 5.21 -3.04
CA ASN A 39 -7.22 4.14 -4.03
C ASN A 39 -5.80 4.09 -4.63
N VAL A 40 -4.96 3.20 -4.10
CA VAL A 40 -3.56 3.04 -4.48
C VAL A 40 -3.39 2.25 -5.78
N ALA A 41 -4.46 1.63 -6.30
CA ALA A 41 -4.42 0.87 -7.54
C ALA A 41 -4.22 1.77 -8.78
N LEU A 42 -4.68 3.03 -8.74
CA LEU A 42 -4.57 4.00 -9.84
C LEU A 42 -3.12 4.28 -10.27
N GLY A 43 -2.17 4.17 -9.33
CA GLY A 43 -0.74 4.34 -9.61
C GLY A 43 -0.01 3.04 -9.89
N GLY A 44 -0.72 1.91 -9.89
CA GLY A 44 -0.15 0.58 -10.06
C GLY A 44 0.03 0.16 -11.52
N ILE A 45 0.59 -1.03 -11.70
CA ILE A 45 0.73 -1.67 -13.01
C ILE A 45 -0.06 -2.97 -13.01
N ALA A 46 -1.12 -3.02 -13.81
CA ALA A 46 -1.96 -4.20 -13.95
C ALA A 46 -1.47 -5.15 -15.04
N THR A 47 -1.63 -6.45 -14.81
CA THR A 47 -1.39 -7.52 -15.78
C THR A 47 -2.39 -8.66 -15.55
N GLN A 48 -2.56 -9.53 -16.54
CA GLN A 48 -3.51 -10.63 -16.49
C GLN A 48 -2.99 -11.85 -17.26
N SER A 49 -3.55 -13.02 -16.99
CA SER A 49 -3.11 -14.31 -17.54
C SER A 49 -3.12 -14.35 -19.07
N SER A 50 -4.13 -13.75 -19.69
CA SER A 50 -4.24 -13.58 -21.14
C SER A 50 -5.15 -12.40 -21.47
N THR A 51 -5.17 -11.91 -22.72
CA THR A 51 -6.01 -10.77 -23.11
C THR A 51 -6.92 -11.14 -24.27
N TYR A 52 -8.23 -10.96 -24.09
CA TYR A 52 -9.24 -11.14 -25.13
C TYR A 52 -9.58 -9.81 -25.80
N LEU A 53 -9.51 -9.76 -27.13
CA LEU A 53 -9.93 -8.61 -27.96
C LEU A 53 -9.51 -7.23 -27.42
N GLN A 54 -8.24 -7.09 -27.00
CA GLN A 54 -7.67 -5.83 -26.49
C GLN A 54 -8.28 -5.30 -25.17
N ARG A 55 -8.99 -6.14 -24.41
CA ARG A 55 -9.52 -5.79 -23.09
C ARG A 55 -8.41 -5.90 -22.04
N TYR A 56 -7.50 -4.94 -22.08
CA TYR A 56 -6.25 -4.91 -21.33
C TYR A 56 -6.47 -4.85 -19.82
N ALA A 57 -5.55 -5.44 -19.06
CA ALA A 57 -5.59 -5.47 -17.59
C ALA A 57 -5.66 -4.08 -16.94
N SER A 58 -5.10 -3.04 -17.57
CA SER A 58 -5.09 -1.67 -17.07
C SER A 58 -6.48 -1.04 -16.95
N PHE A 59 -7.47 -1.54 -17.68
CA PHE A 59 -8.84 -1.03 -17.63
C PHE A 59 -9.57 -1.30 -16.31
N ALA A 60 -9.02 -2.14 -15.42
CA ALA A 60 -9.57 -2.33 -14.07
C ALA A 60 -8.96 -1.37 -13.03
N ILE A 61 -8.05 -0.48 -13.43
CA ILE A 61 -7.42 0.50 -12.52
C ILE A 61 -7.36 1.88 -13.17
N ASP A 62 -8.27 2.16 -14.11
CA ASP A 62 -8.29 3.41 -14.86
C ASP A 62 -9.13 4.50 -14.18
N GLY A 63 -9.77 4.17 -13.05
CA GLY A 63 -10.63 5.08 -12.29
C GLY A 63 -12.05 5.17 -12.84
N ASN A 64 -12.46 4.28 -13.76
CA ASN A 64 -13.76 4.32 -14.39
C ASN A 64 -14.55 3.02 -14.14
N ARG A 65 -15.67 3.14 -13.44
CA ARG A 65 -16.57 2.02 -13.14
C ARG A 65 -17.56 1.71 -14.26
N ALA A 66 -17.29 2.07 -15.52
CA ALA A 66 -18.22 1.79 -16.61
C ALA A 66 -18.32 0.27 -16.85
N THR A 67 -19.51 -0.29 -16.70
CA THR A 67 -19.68 -1.75 -16.56
C THR A 67 -20.05 -2.48 -17.84
N ASN A 68 -20.35 -1.74 -18.92
CA ASN A 68 -20.52 -2.33 -20.23
C ASN A 68 -19.14 -2.60 -20.82
N VAL A 69 -18.87 -3.86 -21.15
CA VAL A 69 -17.55 -4.28 -21.63
C VAL A 69 -17.09 -3.46 -22.84
N ASN A 70 -17.98 -3.02 -23.73
CA ASN A 70 -17.63 -2.25 -24.93
C ASN A 70 -17.26 -0.78 -24.66
N SER A 71 -17.32 -0.33 -23.39
CA SER A 71 -16.93 1.02 -22.98
C SER A 71 -15.42 1.22 -22.84
N HIS A 72 -14.61 0.19 -23.15
CA HIS A 72 -13.15 0.20 -22.93
C HIS A 72 -12.73 0.46 -21.48
N SER A 73 -13.55 -0.02 -20.54
CA SER A 73 -13.39 0.16 -19.08
C SER A 73 -13.58 -1.15 -18.33
N CYS A 74 -13.43 -2.29 -19.03
CA CYS A 74 -13.42 -3.60 -18.40
C CYS A 74 -12.32 -4.45 -19.04
N THR A 75 -11.59 -5.17 -18.18
CA THR A 75 -10.59 -6.15 -18.58
C THR A 75 -11.27 -7.45 -18.98
N THR A 76 -10.66 -8.27 -19.83
CA THR A 76 -11.15 -9.63 -20.07
C THR A 76 -10.01 -10.55 -20.50
N THR A 77 -9.88 -11.68 -19.81
CA THR A 77 -8.99 -12.77 -20.24
C THR A 77 -9.61 -13.58 -21.37
N ASN A 78 -8.86 -14.47 -22.01
CA ASN A 78 -9.49 -15.55 -22.77
C ASN A 78 -10.21 -16.52 -21.83
N ALA A 79 -11.05 -17.40 -22.38
CA ALA A 79 -11.49 -18.58 -21.66
C ALA A 79 -10.29 -19.52 -21.49
N GLU A 80 -9.81 -19.64 -20.26
CA GLU A 80 -8.68 -20.48 -19.92
C GLU A 80 -8.85 -21.05 -18.52
N TYR A 81 -8.05 -22.06 -18.17
CA TYR A 81 -8.08 -22.66 -16.84
C TYR A 81 -7.36 -21.77 -15.85
N ASN A 82 -8.00 -21.46 -14.72
CA ASN A 82 -7.47 -20.59 -13.67
C ASN A 82 -7.07 -19.18 -14.15
N PRO A 83 -7.97 -18.43 -14.84
CA PRO A 83 -7.65 -17.08 -15.29
C PRO A 83 -7.42 -16.17 -14.08
N TRP A 84 -6.49 -15.24 -14.21
CA TRP A 84 -6.13 -14.33 -13.12
C TRP A 84 -5.79 -12.94 -13.63
N TRP A 85 -6.00 -11.95 -12.76
CA TRP A 85 -5.61 -10.56 -12.92
C TRP A 85 -4.81 -10.14 -11.69
N ARG A 86 -3.83 -9.23 -11.86
CA ARG A 86 -3.01 -8.70 -10.78
C ARG A 86 -2.70 -7.23 -11.00
N VAL A 87 -2.69 -6.45 -9.93
CA VAL A 87 -2.00 -5.15 -9.88
C VAL A 87 -0.75 -5.22 -9.00
N ASP A 88 0.36 -4.70 -9.53
CA ASP A 88 1.55 -4.34 -8.75
C ASP A 88 1.42 -2.89 -8.28
N LEU A 89 1.29 -2.70 -6.96
CA LEU A 89 1.15 -1.38 -6.33
C LEU A 89 2.47 -0.60 -6.24
N LEU A 90 3.58 -1.18 -6.72
CA LEU A 90 4.94 -0.62 -6.76
C LEU A 90 5.62 -0.42 -5.39
N ALA A 91 4.85 -0.45 -4.31
CA ALA A 91 5.31 -0.45 -2.92
C ALA A 91 4.44 -1.38 -2.07
N VAL A 92 4.86 -1.62 -0.83
CA VAL A 92 4.07 -2.38 0.14
C VAL A 92 3.10 -1.44 0.83
N TYR A 93 1.83 -1.83 0.90
CA TYR A 93 0.77 -1.10 1.56
C TYR A 93 0.15 -1.94 2.68
N ASP A 94 -0.32 -1.26 3.72
CA ASP A 94 -1.33 -1.79 4.64
C ASP A 94 -2.70 -1.56 3.99
N ILE A 95 -3.24 -2.60 3.36
CA ILE A 95 -4.47 -2.59 2.56
C ILE A 95 -5.66 -2.88 3.49
N SER A 96 -6.58 -1.93 3.58
CA SER A 96 -7.81 -2.08 4.35
C SER A 96 -8.89 -2.77 3.52
N ASN A 97 -9.13 -2.28 2.30
CA ASN A 97 -10.27 -2.67 1.48
C ASN A 97 -9.89 -2.91 0.02
N VAL A 98 -10.60 -3.84 -0.61
CA VAL A 98 -10.60 -4.02 -2.06
C VAL A 98 -12.04 -3.93 -2.55
N ILE A 99 -12.30 -3.02 -3.48
CA ILE A 99 -13.62 -2.84 -4.11
C ILE A 99 -13.55 -3.39 -5.53
N ILE A 100 -14.47 -4.27 -5.90
CA ILE A 100 -14.55 -4.85 -7.24
C ILE A 100 -15.85 -4.42 -7.90
N THR A 101 -15.77 -3.84 -9.09
CA THR A 101 -16.91 -3.57 -9.96
C THR A 101 -17.03 -4.65 -11.02
N ASN A 102 -18.17 -5.34 -11.03
CA ASN A 102 -18.44 -6.43 -11.96
C ASN A 102 -19.00 -5.92 -13.29
N ARG A 103 -18.97 -6.77 -14.32
CA ARG A 103 -19.61 -6.51 -15.62
C ARG A 103 -21.12 -6.32 -15.47
N GLY A 104 -21.67 -5.39 -16.23
CA GLY A 104 -23.09 -5.01 -16.18
C GLY A 104 -23.93 -5.44 -17.38
N ASP A 105 -23.33 -5.62 -18.56
CA ASP A 105 -24.10 -5.88 -19.80
C ASP A 105 -24.48 -7.36 -20.00
N CYS A 106 -23.76 -8.31 -19.39
CA CYS A 106 -24.13 -9.73 -19.31
C CYS A 106 -23.22 -10.47 -18.33
N CYS A 107 -23.45 -11.78 -18.19
CA CYS A 107 -22.40 -12.72 -17.80
C CYS A 107 -21.82 -12.46 -16.40
N THR A 108 -22.63 -11.86 -15.52
CA THR A 108 -22.25 -11.41 -14.17
C THR A 108 -21.81 -12.55 -13.27
N ASP A 109 -22.31 -13.76 -13.54
CA ASP A 109 -22.07 -15.01 -12.83
C ASP A 109 -20.65 -15.57 -13.05
N ARG A 110 -19.93 -15.09 -14.06
CA ARG A 110 -18.56 -15.58 -14.36
C ARG A 110 -17.53 -15.27 -13.28
N LEU A 111 -17.77 -14.25 -12.45
CA LEU A 111 -16.88 -13.87 -11.34
C LEU A 111 -17.15 -14.70 -10.07
N ASN A 112 -18.24 -15.46 -10.01
CA ASN A 112 -18.60 -16.24 -8.84
C ASN A 112 -17.54 -17.31 -8.56
N GLY A 113 -17.15 -17.43 -7.29
CA GLY A 113 -16.07 -18.32 -6.85
C GLY A 113 -14.66 -17.73 -7.03
N GLY A 114 -14.55 -16.49 -7.53
CA GLY A 114 -13.27 -15.79 -7.60
C GLY A 114 -12.67 -15.53 -6.22
N GLU A 115 -11.34 -15.47 -6.14
CA GLU A 115 -10.62 -15.25 -4.90
C GLU A 115 -9.74 -14.01 -5.00
N ILE A 116 -9.75 -13.18 -3.96
CA ILE A 116 -8.83 -12.04 -3.83
C ILE A 116 -7.64 -12.49 -2.98
N HIS A 117 -6.43 -12.33 -3.49
CA HIS A 117 -5.18 -12.65 -2.77
C HIS A 117 -4.31 -11.42 -2.63
N ILE A 118 -3.68 -11.25 -1.47
CA ILE A 118 -2.86 -10.09 -1.15
C ILE A 118 -1.54 -10.54 -0.53
N GLY A 119 -0.43 -10.03 -1.04
CA GLY A 119 0.87 -10.30 -0.44
C GLY A 119 2.06 -9.72 -1.22
N ASN A 120 3.24 -10.29 -0.98
CA ASN A 120 4.52 -9.79 -1.50
C ASN A 120 5.25 -10.82 -2.38
N SER A 121 4.66 -12.00 -2.60
CA SER A 121 5.25 -13.05 -3.43
C SER A 121 4.69 -13.02 -4.85
N LEU A 122 5.53 -13.37 -5.83
CA LEU A 122 5.13 -13.63 -7.22
C LEU A 122 5.12 -15.12 -7.58
N ILE A 123 5.31 -16.01 -6.61
CA ILE A 123 5.14 -17.46 -6.82
C ILE A 123 3.74 -17.71 -7.37
N ASN A 124 3.65 -18.49 -8.46
CA ASN A 124 2.41 -18.71 -9.20
C ASN A 124 1.71 -17.38 -9.56
N ASN A 125 2.46 -16.41 -10.09
CA ASN A 125 1.99 -15.07 -10.43
C ASN A 125 1.39 -14.27 -9.25
N GLY A 126 1.63 -14.68 -8.00
CA GLY A 126 1.03 -14.08 -6.81
C GLY A 126 -0.30 -14.70 -6.39
N ASN A 127 -0.81 -15.68 -7.14
CA ASN A 127 -2.05 -16.40 -6.82
C ASN A 127 -1.92 -17.28 -5.56
N ASN A 128 -0.70 -17.51 -5.07
CA ASN A 128 -0.45 -18.24 -3.82
C ASN A 128 -0.28 -17.31 -2.59
N ASN A 129 -0.43 -15.99 -2.74
CA ASN A 129 -0.46 -15.09 -1.59
C ASN A 129 -1.68 -15.41 -0.71
N PHE A 130 -1.73 -14.84 0.50
CA PHE A 130 -2.84 -15.08 1.42
C PHE A 130 -4.16 -14.65 0.79
N ARG A 131 -5.18 -15.50 0.90
CA ARG A 131 -6.53 -15.22 0.42
C ARG A 131 -7.23 -14.26 1.39
N CYS A 132 -7.62 -13.10 0.89
CA CYS A 132 -8.47 -12.15 1.61
C CYS A 132 -9.91 -12.67 1.69
N VAL A 133 -10.52 -13.01 0.55
CA VAL A 133 -11.93 -13.38 0.48
C VAL A 133 -12.23 -14.25 -0.74
N VAL A 134 -13.33 -15.00 -0.67
CA VAL A 134 -13.98 -15.66 -1.81
C VAL A 134 -15.19 -14.82 -2.23
N ILE A 135 -15.24 -14.42 -3.49
CA ILE A 135 -16.33 -13.68 -4.11
C ILE A 135 -17.47 -14.66 -4.38
N LEU A 136 -18.53 -14.59 -3.57
CA LEU A 136 -19.70 -15.45 -3.76
C LEU A 136 -20.49 -15.03 -5.00
N SER A 137 -20.85 -13.76 -5.05
CA SER A 137 -21.48 -13.12 -6.19
C SER A 137 -21.35 -11.59 -6.08
N ILE A 138 -21.33 -10.92 -7.23
CA ILE A 138 -21.49 -9.47 -7.35
C ILE A 138 -22.58 -9.26 -8.41
N PRO A 139 -23.69 -8.57 -8.10
CA PRO A 139 -24.75 -8.32 -9.07
C PRO A 139 -24.25 -7.58 -10.32
N ALA A 140 -25.01 -7.69 -11.41
CA ALA A 140 -24.64 -7.08 -12.69
C ALA A 140 -24.39 -5.57 -12.53
N GLY A 141 -23.17 -5.14 -12.85
CA GLY A 141 -22.75 -3.74 -12.80
C GLY A 141 -22.60 -3.16 -11.39
N ALA A 142 -22.76 -3.96 -10.35
CA ALA A 142 -22.57 -3.53 -8.97
C ALA A 142 -21.08 -3.51 -8.60
N SER A 143 -20.78 -2.76 -7.53
CA SER A 143 -19.48 -2.77 -6.86
C SER A 143 -19.64 -3.37 -5.46
N GLU A 144 -18.78 -4.31 -5.10
CA GLU A 144 -18.74 -4.88 -3.74
C GLU A 144 -17.44 -4.53 -3.04
N ASN A 145 -17.53 -4.20 -1.75
CA ASN A 145 -16.40 -3.81 -0.91
C ASN A 145 -16.03 -4.95 0.04
N TYR A 146 -14.80 -5.44 -0.09
CA TYR A 146 -14.24 -6.47 0.76
C TYR A 146 -13.21 -5.88 1.72
N THR A 147 -13.41 -6.11 3.01
CA THR A 147 -12.44 -5.73 4.05
C THR A 147 -11.39 -6.84 4.20
N CYS A 148 -10.12 -6.51 3.93
CA CYS A 148 -9.02 -7.46 3.97
C CYS A 148 -8.13 -7.26 5.21
N ASN A 149 -7.77 -6.01 5.55
CA ASN A 149 -6.79 -5.69 6.62
C ASN A 149 -5.48 -6.47 6.48
N MET A 150 -4.88 -6.43 5.29
CA MET A 150 -3.70 -7.22 4.93
C MET A 150 -2.57 -6.33 4.43
N ARG A 151 -1.32 -6.75 4.67
CA ARG A 151 -0.15 -6.08 4.12
C ARG A 151 0.29 -6.75 2.82
N GLY A 152 0.47 -5.97 1.75
CA GLY A 152 0.92 -6.51 0.47
C GLY A 152 1.31 -5.44 -0.55
N ARG A 153 2.06 -5.88 -1.56
CA ARG A 153 2.39 -5.12 -2.78
C ARG A 153 1.56 -5.57 -3.97
N TYR A 154 1.19 -6.84 -4.00
CA TYR A 154 0.42 -7.45 -5.09
C TYR A 154 -0.98 -7.75 -4.60
N VAL A 155 -1.97 -7.35 -5.40
CA VAL A 155 -3.37 -7.76 -5.26
C VAL A 155 -3.73 -8.57 -6.49
N ASN A 156 -4.13 -9.82 -6.29
CA ASN A 156 -4.51 -10.76 -7.31
C ASN A 156 -6.00 -11.08 -7.20
N ILE A 157 -6.68 -11.25 -8.33
CA ILE A 157 -8.02 -11.81 -8.44
C ILE A 157 -7.91 -13.02 -9.37
N ILE A 158 -8.28 -14.21 -8.90
CA ILE A 158 -8.20 -15.47 -9.63
C ILE A 158 -9.53 -16.21 -9.61
N LEU A 159 -9.89 -16.90 -10.68
CA LEU A 159 -10.99 -17.88 -10.69
C LEU A 159 -10.40 -19.30 -10.61
N PRO A 160 -10.27 -19.90 -9.42
CA PRO A 160 -9.59 -21.19 -9.30
C PRO A 160 -10.49 -22.36 -9.71
N TYR A 161 -9.85 -23.41 -10.25
CA TYR A 161 -10.42 -24.70 -10.62
C TYR A 161 -11.52 -24.66 -11.68
N VAL A 162 -11.53 -23.61 -12.51
CA VAL A 162 -12.52 -23.42 -13.58
C VAL A 162 -11.88 -22.94 -14.86
N THR A 163 -12.46 -23.33 -16.00
CA THR A 163 -12.15 -22.75 -17.31
C THR A 163 -13.17 -21.65 -17.59
N GLN A 164 -12.76 -20.39 -17.54
CA GLN A 164 -13.68 -19.25 -17.63
C GLN A 164 -12.98 -17.99 -18.16
N TYR A 165 -13.76 -17.00 -18.57
CA TYR A 165 -13.34 -15.62 -18.77
C TYR A 165 -13.35 -14.88 -17.42
N LEU A 166 -12.22 -14.31 -17.00
CA LEU A 166 -12.21 -13.32 -15.92
C LEU A 166 -12.47 -11.93 -16.53
N THR A 167 -13.48 -11.23 -16.02
CA THR A 167 -13.81 -9.85 -16.43
C THR A 167 -13.96 -8.99 -15.19
N LEU A 168 -13.24 -7.87 -15.15
CA LEU A 168 -13.27 -6.90 -14.05
C LEU A 168 -13.42 -5.51 -14.67
N CYS A 169 -14.41 -4.74 -14.23
CA CYS A 169 -14.63 -3.39 -14.73
C CYS A 169 -13.92 -2.34 -13.89
N GLU A 170 -13.74 -2.56 -12.60
CA GLU A 170 -12.84 -1.73 -11.79
C GLU A 170 -12.40 -2.52 -10.56
N VAL A 171 -11.16 -2.30 -10.13
CA VAL A 171 -10.56 -2.85 -8.91
C VAL A 171 -9.89 -1.70 -8.17
N GLU A 172 -10.51 -1.28 -7.08
CA GLU A 172 -9.96 -0.25 -6.22
C GLU A 172 -9.31 -0.89 -5.00
N VAL A 173 -8.12 -0.44 -4.65
CA VAL A 173 -7.38 -0.94 -3.49
C VAL A 173 -7.15 0.23 -2.56
N TYR A 174 -7.78 0.21 -1.40
CA TYR A 174 -7.61 1.26 -0.38
C TYR A 174 -6.58 0.82 0.65
N GLY A 175 -5.57 1.65 0.87
CA GLY A 175 -4.52 1.36 1.82
C GLY A 175 -3.60 2.54 2.08
N VAL A 176 -2.67 2.34 3.02
CA VAL A 176 -1.65 3.32 3.39
C VAL A 176 -0.27 2.74 3.11
N ALA A 177 0.62 3.53 2.49
CA ALA A 177 1.96 3.08 2.16
C ALA A 177 2.75 2.74 3.43
N VAL A 178 3.41 1.60 3.45
CA VAL A 178 4.30 1.21 4.56
C VAL A 178 5.64 1.91 4.38
N PRO A 179 6.07 2.79 5.31
CA PRO A 179 7.35 3.47 5.20
C PRO A 179 8.50 2.46 5.23
N VAL A 180 9.28 2.38 4.14
CA VAL A 180 10.51 1.60 4.13
C VAL A 180 11.57 2.40 4.88
N ILE A 181 11.81 2.06 6.14
CA ILE A 181 12.97 2.58 6.87
C ILE A 181 14.21 1.96 6.22
N LYS A 182 14.85 2.71 5.31
CA LYS A 182 16.17 2.35 4.80
C LYS A 182 17.12 2.34 6.00
N ARG A 183 17.43 1.16 6.53
CA ARG A 183 18.52 1.01 7.50
C ARG A 183 19.80 1.35 6.77
N ALA A 184 20.29 2.57 6.96
CA ALA A 184 21.64 2.93 6.56
C ALA A 184 22.60 2.18 7.49
N PHE A 185 23.24 1.13 6.99
CA PHE A 185 24.38 0.54 7.68
C PHE A 185 25.56 1.51 7.54
N LEU A 186 25.75 2.37 8.54
CA LEU A 186 26.95 3.19 8.65
C LEU A 186 28.13 2.26 8.95
N ARG A 187 28.92 1.95 7.93
CA ARG A 187 30.20 1.24 8.11
C ARG A 187 31.22 2.24 8.61
N VAL A 188 31.26 2.45 9.93
CA VAL A 188 32.28 3.28 10.57
C VAL A 188 33.60 2.53 10.54
N LYS A 189 34.58 3.03 9.77
CA LYS A 189 35.97 2.58 9.85
C LYS A 189 36.65 3.42 10.93
N PHE A 190 36.99 2.81 12.05
CA PHE A 190 37.91 3.41 13.00
C PHE A 190 39.32 3.18 12.49
N ASN A 191 40.04 4.27 12.20
CA ASN A 191 41.46 4.20 11.86
C ASN A 191 42.22 4.64 13.11
N SER A 192 42.81 3.68 13.84
CA SER A 192 43.71 4.00 14.95
C SER A 192 45.13 4.12 14.42
N THR A 193 45.81 5.20 14.80
CA THR A 193 47.26 5.34 14.63
C THR A 193 48.02 4.66 15.77
N GLU A 194 47.30 4.20 16.80
CA GLU A 194 47.88 3.50 17.94
C GLU A 194 47.98 2.00 17.67
N ASP A 195 49.17 1.47 17.94
CA ASP A 195 49.47 0.05 17.86
C ASP A 195 49.07 -0.64 19.17
N LEU A 196 48.03 -1.48 19.11
CA LEU A 196 47.56 -2.25 20.27
C LEU A 196 48.56 -3.32 20.73
N ASN A 197 49.64 -3.56 19.97
CA ASN A 197 50.75 -4.41 20.41
C ASN A 197 51.74 -3.65 21.31
N ASN A 198 51.61 -2.32 21.44
CA ASN A 198 52.40 -1.54 22.38
C ASN A 198 51.84 -1.74 23.82
N PRO A 199 52.64 -2.28 24.77
CA PRO A 199 52.20 -2.56 26.14
C PRO A 199 51.62 -1.34 26.86
N THR A 200 52.21 -0.16 26.64
CA THR A 200 51.78 1.10 27.27
C THR A 200 50.41 1.56 26.76
N THR A 201 50.09 1.25 25.50
CA THR A 201 48.79 1.57 24.89
C THR A 201 47.72 0.60 25.36
N ARG A 202 48.07 -0.68 25.51
CA ARG A 202 47.17 -1.74 25.98
C ARG A 202 46.69 -1.50 27.42
N ASP A 203 47.58 -1.07 28.31
CA ASP A 203 47.23 -0.81 29.72
C ASP A 203 46.31 0.41 29.88
N ASN A 204 46.47 1.45 29.03
CA ASN A 204 45.61 2.64 29.05
C ASN A 204 44.18 2.39 28.54
N VAL A 205 44.00 1.39 27.65
CA VAL A 205 42.68 1.01 27.11
C VAL A 205 41.91 0.13 28.10
N LEU A 206 42.58 -0.68 28.91
CA LEU A 206 41.96 -1.62 29.85
C LEU A 206 41.64 -1.02 31.23
N GLN A 207 42.11 0.20 31.53
CA GLN A 207 41.86 0.90 32.80
C GLN A 207 40.71 1.92 32.76
N LYS A 208 39.90 1.94 31.69
CA LYS A 208 38.66 2.73 31.56
C LYS A 208 37.45 1.81 31.46
#